data_AF-A0A427RRP4-F1
#
_entry.id   AF-A0A427RRP4-F1
#
_cell.length_a   1.000
_cell.length_b   1.000
_cell.length_c   1.000
_cell.angle_alpha   90.00
_cell.angle_beta   90.00
_cell.angle_gamma   90.00
#
_symmetry.space_group_name_H-M   'P 1'
#
loop_
_entity.id
_entity.type
_entity.pdbx_description
1 polymer ?
#
loop_
_entity_poly.entity_id
_entity_poly.type
_entity_poly.pdbx_seq_one_letter_code
_entity_poly.pdbx_strand_id
1 'polypeptide(L)'
;MMGFMKESVYQQPIEVSSGQETVINKKFNFTSNPLTGLVLACVITMAFYALGIFPSYSFMSFIGLSIVAWLAVENGGNDVSKGVAPLVAAEIATEKTALLYGSIMTAIGGGLSVFFASKILKLFTEGLMNSSYQLSATMALAMAIGATLWVALATKFSLPVSTTHAIIGAVILVACISHGVSSVLWGNLVSKIVLPLLLSPVLGLGVAWILNLFVNKIHINPQAGKGIAWLSSGLICFVRSVNDTPKIVAIALLVATLNGFQEGGDESHLSLFLLVTVAMSIGSLVKGLAVTNLLARKVTKLDENSSLSSVITTTCLVMSSSQLGLPVSTTHVSTSAIIGAGMKQGAKTINWSVIRDIILSWIVTLPGAGIIAVIVYYLLKAII
;
A
#
# COMPACT_ATOMS: atom_id res chain seq x y z
N MET A 1 -45.72 40.83 10.30
CA MET A 1 -44.29 41.22 10.33
C MET A 1 -43.72 40.68 11.64
N MET A 2 -42.65 39.91 11.80
CA MET A 2 -41.74 39.12 10.97
C MET A 2 -40.67 38.60 11.97
N GLY A 3 -40.12 37.40 11.82
CA GLY A 3 -38.86 37.00 12.49
C GLY A 3 -39.02 36.05 13.69
N PHE A 4 -39.03 34.73 13.51
CA PHE A 4 -37.87 33.84 13.41
C PHE A 4 -36.84 33.96 14.55
N MET A 5 -36.95 33.08 15.55
CA MET A 5 -35.78 32.39 16.11
C MET A 5 -36.13 30.90 16.21
N LYS A 6 -35.54 30.11 15.32
CA LYS A 6 -35.57 28.64 15.35
C LYS A 6 -34.77 28.18 16.57
N GLU A 7 -35.40 27.31 17.35
CA GLU A 7 -34.79 26.55 18.43
C GLU A 7 -33.55 25.80 17.95
N SER A 8 -32.51 25.84 18.78
CA SER A 8 -31.33 25.00 18.67
C SER A 8 -31.73 23.53 18.91
N VAL A 9 -31.85 22.77 17.84
CA VAL A 9 -31.95 21.31 17.93
C VAL A 9 -30.56 20.77 18.32
N TYR A 10 -30.31 20.70 19.62
CA TYR A 10 -29.36 19.72 20.18
C TYR A 10 -29.93 18.34 19.84
N GLN A 11 -29.45 17.73 18.75
CA GLN A 11 -29.81 16.36 18.43
C GLN A 11 -29.17 15.44 19.48
N GLN A 12 -30.07 14.68 20.12
CA GLN A 12 -29.80 13.63 21.09
C GLN A 12 -28.80 12.60 20.55
N PRO A 13 -28.06 11.89 21.42
CA PRO A 13 -27.32 10.71 21.01
C PRO A 13 -28.30 9.76 20.33
N ILE A 14 -27.97 9.33 19.11
CA ILE A 14 -28.72 8.31 18.39
C ILE A 14 -28.70 7.07 19.29
N GLU A 15 -29.86 6.71 19.86
CA GLU A 15 -30.09 5.38 20.40
C GLU A 15 -29.86 4.40 19.25
N VAL A 16 -28.73 3.72 19.30
CA VAL A 16 -28.50 2.53 18.49
C VAL A 16 -29.55 1.54 18.95
N SER A 17 -30.59 1.34 18.13
CA SER A 17 -31.59 0.34 18.41
C SER A 17 -30.88 -0.98 18.67
N SER A 18 -31.07 -1.51 19.87
CA SER A 18 -30.65 -2.84 20.27
C SER A 18 -31.49 -3.86 19.49
N GLY A 19 -31.11 -4.06 18.24
CA GLY A 19 -31.85 -4.87 17.27
C GLY A 19 -30.87 -5.53 16.31
N GLN A 20 -30.61 -6.81 16.57
CA GLN A 20 -29.88 -7.76 15.73
C GLN A 20 -28.36 -7.57 15.73
N GLU A 21 -27.71 -8.23 16.70
CA GLU A 21 -26.46 -8.94 16.40
C GLU A 21 -26.70 -9.76 15.13
N THR A 22 -26.29 -9.19 14.00
CA THR A 22 -26.24 -9.90 12.74
C THR A 22 -25.23 -11.01 12.96
N VAL A 23 -25.75 -12.23 13.10
CA VAL A 23 -25.00 -13.47 12.92
C VAL A 23 -24.21 -13.28 11.64
N ILE A 24 -22.93 -12.93 11.78
CA ILE A 24 -22.02 -12.80 10.65
C ILE A 24 -21.89 -14.21 10.12
N ASN A 25 -22.71 -14.50 9.12
CA ASN A 25 -22.57 -15.64 8.25
C ASN A 25 -21.12 -15.56 7.74
N LYS A 26 -20.23 -16.39 8.31
CA LYS A 26 -18.86 -16.61 7.83
C LYS A 26 -18.96 -17.31 6.47
N LYS A 27 -19.57 -16.65 5.47
CA LYS A 27 -19.34 -16.99 4.08
C LYS A 27 -17.84 -16.86 3.90
N PHE A 28 -17.22 -17.94 3.44
CA PHE A 28 -15.82 -17.99 3.08
C PHE A 28 -15.52 -16.74 2.24
N ASN A 29 -14.83 -15.76 2.82
CA ASN A 29 -14.70 -14.45 2.20
C ASN A 29 -13.61 -14.55 1.13
N PHE A 30 -14.02 -15.10 -0.03
CA PHE A 30 -13.19 -15.46 -1.17
C PHE A 30 -12.23 -14.33 -1.57
N THR A 31 -12.67 -13.08 -1.45
CA THR A 31 -11.90 -11.88 -1.76
C THR A 31 -10.69 -11.67 -0.84
N SER A 32 -10.76 -12.12 0.42
CA SER A 32 -9.69 -11.93 1.41
C SER A 32 -8.74 -13.14 1.53
N ASN A 33 -9.05 -14.27 0.88
CA ASN A 33 -8.25 -15.48 1.01
C ASN A 33 -6.90 -15.34 0.28
N PRO A 34 -5.75 -15.68 0.93
CA PRO A 34 -4.43 -15.70 0.29
C PRO A 34 -4.38 -16.54 -1.00
N LEU A 35 -5.07 -17.68 -1.04
CA LEU A 35 -5.09 -18.56 -2.22
C LEU A 35 -5.73 -17.90 -3.43
N THR A 36 -6.75 -17.06 -3.24
CA THR A 36 -7.34 -16.28 -4.33
C THR A 36 -6.29 -15.34 -4.95
N GLY A 37 -5.43 -14.76 -4.12
CA GLY A 37 -4.33 -13.91 -4.60
C GLY A 37 -3.32 -14.70 -5.41
N LEU A 38 -2.93 -15.89 -4.94
CA LEU A 38 -2.01 -16.77 -5.63
C LEU A 38 -2.56 -17.24 -6.99
N VAL A 39 -3.83 -17.67 -7.03
CA VAL A 39 -4.48 -18.10 -8.27
C VAL A 39 -4.52 -16.96 -9.30
N LEU A 40 -4.92 -15.75 -8.89
CA LEU A 40 -4.90 -14.58 -9.76
C LEU A 40 -3.49 -14.32 -10.29
N ALA A 41 -2.48 -14.38 -9.43
CA ALA A 41 -1.10 -14.15 -9.81
C ALA A 41 -0.58 -15.17 -10.83
N CYS A 42 -0.88 -16.46 -10.65
CA CYS A 42 -0.53 -17.50 -11.61
C CYS A 42 -1.23 -17.30 -12.95
N VAL A 43 -2.53 -16.95 -12.95
CA VAL A 43 -3.29 -16.69 -14.18
C VAL A 43 -2.74 -15.47 -14.93
N ILE A 44 -2.44 -14.38 -14.21
CA ILE A 44 -1.86 -13.17 -14.80
C ILE A 44 -0.48 -13.47 -15.38
N THR A 45 0.37 -14.15 -14.62
CA THR A 45 1.72 -14.53 -15.09
C THR A 45 1.63 -15.44 -16.32
N MET A 46 0.73 -16.42 -16.32
CA MET A 46 0.48 -17.30 -17.46
C MET A 46 -0.01 -16.53 -18.69
N ALA A 47 -0.87 -15.53 -18.50
CA ALA A 47 -1.32 -14.66 -19.61
C ALA A 47 -0.16 -13.85 -20.20
N PHE A 48 0.74 -13.32 -19.37
CA PHE A 48 1.92 -12.59 -19.86
C PHE A 48 2.85 -13.48 -20.68
N TYR A 49 3.04 -14.74 -20.25
CA TYR A 49 3.75 -15.74 -21.03
C TYR A 49 3.03 -16.08 -22.34
N ALA A 50 1.72 -16.33 -22.30
CA ALA A 50 0.95 -16.65 -23.50
C ALA A 50 0.93 -15.51 -24.54
N LEU A 51 1.04 -14.26 -24.08
CA LEU A 51 1.14 -13.07 -24.94
C LEU A 51 2.56 -12.81 -25.47
N GLY A 52 3.55 -13.62 -25.09
CA GLY A 52 4.94 -13.45 -25.50
C GLY A 52 5.61 -12.20 -24.91
N ILE A 53 5.06 -11.63 -23.82
CA ILE A 53 5.64 -10.47 -23.15
C ILE A 53 6.98 -10.83 -22.48
N PHE A 54 7.11 -12.07 -22.01
CA PHE A 54 8.34 -12.60 -21.43
C PHE A 54 9.05 -13.55 -22.42
N PRO A 55 10.35 -13.36 -22.71
CA PRO A 55 11.06 -14.08 -23.76
C PRO A 55 11.44 -15.52 -23.39
N SER A 56 11.50 -15.89 -22.10
CA SER A 56 12.04 -17.17 -21.64
C SER A 56 11.09 -17.94 -20.71
N TYR A 57 10.72 -19.16 -21.11
CA TYR A 57 9.76 -20.05 -20.44
C TYR A 57 10.43 -21.05 -19.48
N SER A 58 11.26 -20.58 -18.55
CA SER A 58 11.73 -21.47 -17.48
C SER A 58 10.60 -21.70 -16.47
N PHE A 59 10.42 -22.94 -16.03
CA PHE A 59 9.47 -23.24 -14.96
C PHE A 59 9.80 -22.45 -13.67
N MET A 60 11.09 -22.26 -13.39
CA MET A 60 11.53 -21.50 -12.23
C MET A 60 11.23 -19.99 -12.36
N SER A 61 11.40 -19.42 -13.56
CA SER A 61 11.03 -18.01 -13.80
C SER A 61 9.52 -17.81 -13.69
N PHE A 62 8.71 -18.77 -14.16
CA PHE A 62 7.26 -18.73 -13.99
C PHE A 62 6.85 -18.73 -12.51
N ILE A 63 7.44 -19.61 -11.69
CA ILE A 63 7.20 -19.65 -10.25
C ILE A 63 7.59 -18.32 -9.60
N GLY A 64 8.79 -17.84 -9.89
CA GLY A 64 9.32 -16.59 -9.33
C GLY A 64 8.43 -15.39 -9.66
N LEU A 65 8.08 -15.21 -10.93
CA LEU A 65 7.21 -14.12 -11.36
C LEU A 65 5.79 -14.26 -10.82
N SER A 66 5.27 -15.48 -10.67
CA SER A 66 3.97 -15.72 -10.03
C SER A 66 3.96 -15.30 -8.55
N ILE A 67 5.05 -15.55 -7.81
CA ILE A 67 5.17 -15.10 -6.41
C ILE A 67 5.20 -13.57 -6.32
N VAL A 68 5.87 -12.91 -7.25
CA VAL A 68 5.96 -11.43 -7.27
C VAL A 68 4.65 -10.80 -7.73
N ALA A 69 3.99 -11.39 -8.74
CA ALA A 69 2.63 -11.01 -9.09
C ALA A 69 1.66 -11.23 -7.91
N TRP A 70 1.88 -12.25 -7.08
CA TRP A 70 1.10 -12.47 -5.87
C TRP A 70 1.35 -11.36 -4.84
N LEU A 71 2.60 -10.95 -4.62
CA LEU A 71 2.91 -9.77 -3.80
C LEU A 71 2.15 -8.53 -4.29
N ALA A 72 2.13 -8.30 -5.60
CA ALA A 72 1.42 -7.18 -6.21
C ALA A 72 -0.09 -7.26 -6.00
N VAL A 73 -0.69 -8.45 -6.19
CA VAL A 73 -2.12 -8.67 -5.93
C VAL A 73 -2.48 -8.38 -4.47
N GLU A 74 -1.67 -8.86 -3.51
CA GLU A 74 -1.90 -8.63 -2.09
C GLU A 74 -1.65 -7.17 -1.69
N ASN A 75 -0.67 -6.50 -2.31
CA ASN A 75 -0.47 -5.06 -2.17
C ASN A 75 -1.71 -4.28 -2.63
N GLY A 76 -2.21 -4.57 -3.83
CA GLY A 76 -3.42 -3.94 -4.36
C GLY A 76 -4.61 -4.12 -3.42
N GLY A 77 -4.83 -5.36 -2.96
CA GLY A 77 -5.89 -5.70 -2.02
C GLY A 77 -5.79 -4.99 -0.66
N ASN A 78 -4.58 -4.80 -0.12
CA ASN A 78 -4.42 -4.11 1.16
C ASN A 78 -4.43 -2.58 1.02
N ASP A 79 -3.90 -2.06 -0.08
CA ASP A 79 -3.49 -0.67 -0.17
C ASP A 79 -4.48 0.21 -0.94
N VAL A 80 -5.35 -0.33 -1.79
CA VAL A 80 -6.40 0.46 -2.48
C VAL A 80 -7.32 1.20 -1.50
N SER A 81 -7.64 0.56 -0.37
CA SER A 81 -8.52 1.09 0.68
C SER A 81 -8.05 2.43 1.24
N LYS A 82 -6.74 2.72 1.16
CA LYS A 82 -6.13 3.96 1.64
C LYS A 82 -6.61 5.18 0.84
N GLY A 83 -6.96 4.99 -0.43
CA GLY A 83 -7.56 6.03 -1.27
C GLY A 83 -9.09 5.98 -1.31
N VAL A 84 -9.68 4.78 -1.31
CA VAL A 84 -11.12 4.63 -1.59
C VAL A 84 -12.02 4.64 -0.35
N ALA A 85 -11.50 4.30 0.83
CA ALA A 85 -12.30 4.26 2.06
C ALA A 85 -12.99 5.60 2.40
N PRO A 86 -12.38 6.78 2.18
CA PRO A 86 -13.07 8.05 2.35
C PRO A 86 -14.32 8.23 1.47
N LEU A 87 -14.31 7.76 0.21
CA LEU A 87 -15.49 7.84 -0.67
C LEU A 87 -16.65 6.99 -0.15
N VAL A 88 -16.32 5.82 0.37
CA VAL A 88 -17.30 4.89 0.95
C VAL A 88 -17.83 5.44 2.28
N ALA A 89 -16.94 5.93 3.15
CA ALA A 89 -17.29 6.49 4.46
C ALA A 89 -18.16 7.75 4.35
N ALA A 90 -17.96 8.55 3.30
CA ALA A 90 -18.75 9.74 3.01
C ALA A 90 -20.03 9.44 2.22
N GLU A 91 -20.33 8.16 1.94
CA GLU A 91 -21.50 7.74 1.16
C GLU A 91 -21.58 8.38 -0.24
N ILE A 92 -20.42 8.77 -0.80
CA ILE A 92 -20.30 9.36 -2.14
C ILE A 92 -20.32 8.25 -3.21
N ALA A 93 -19.80 7.06 -2.87
CA ALA A 93 -19.73 5.91 -3.77
C ALA A 93 -20.01 4.61 -3.02
N THR A 94 -20.59 3.63 -3.72
CA THR A 94 -20.63 2.25 -3.23
C THR A 94 -19.23 1.65 -3.19
N GLU A 95 -19.03 0.61 -2.40
CA GLU A 95 -17.73 -0.07 -2.30
C GLU A 95 -17.25 -0.56 -3.68
N LYS A 96 -18.16 -1.08 -4.49
CA LYS A 96 -17.84 -1.59 -5.84
C LYS A 96 -17.36 -0.47 -6.76
N THR A 97 -18.07 0.66 -6.79
CA THR A 97 -17.70 1.80 -7.63
C THR A 97 -16.38 2.41 -7.17
N ALA A 98 -16.20 2.55 -5.86
CA ALA A 98 -14.98 3.10 -5.29
C ALA A 98 -13.76 2.20 -5.60
N LEU A 99 -13.89 0.88 -5.45
CA LEU A 99 -12.85 -0.09 -5.79
C LEU A 99 -12.52 -0.11 -7.28
N LEU A 100 -13.52 -0.07 -8.16
CA LEU A 100 -13.29 -0.01 -9.61
C LEU A 100 -12.49 1.24 -9.98
N TYR A 101 -12.92 2.40 -9.49
CA TYR A 101 -12.23 3.66 -9.73
C TYR A 101 -10.81 3.66 -9.17
N GLY A 102 -10.63 3.22 -7.92
CA GLY A 102 -9.31 3.11 -7.29
C GLY A 102 -8.37 2.14 -8.03
N SER A 103 -8.92 1.07 -8.61
CA SER A 103 -8.16 0.10 -9.42
C SER A 103 -7.72 0.69 -10.76
N ILE A 104 -8.56 1.49 -11.41
CA ILE A 104 -8.19 2.21 -12.64
C ILE A 104 -7.08 3.22 -12.35
N MET A 105 -7.23 4.02 -11.29
CA MET A 105 -6.21 5.01 -10.91
C MET A 105 -4.90 4.35 -10.45
N THR A 106 -4.99 3.16 -9.84
CA THR A 106 -3.84 2.30 -9.55
C THR A 106 -3.14 1.85 -10.82
N ALA A 107 -3.88 1.43 -11.85
CA ALA A 107 -3.31 1.04 -13.14
C ALA A 107 -2.58 2.21 -13.82
N ILE A 108 -3.20 3.39 -13.83
CA ILE A 108 -2.60 4.61 -14.40
C ILE A 108 -1.33 4.99 -13.64
N GLY A 109 -1.36 4.97 -12.31
CA GLY A 109 -0.18 5.28 -11.48
C GLY A 109 0.95 4.26 -11.64
N GLY A 110 0.62 2.97 -11.77
CA GLY A 110 1.61 1.91 -11.93
C GLY A 110 2.26 1.98 -13.30
N GLY A 111 1.47 2.18 -14.35
CA GLY A 111 1.97 2.33 -15.73
C GLY A 111 2.88 3.56 -15.89
N LEU A 112 2.58 4.66 -15.20
CA LEU A 112 3.44 5.86 -15.23
C LEU A 112 4.60 5.83 -14.22
N SER A 113 4.63 4.87 -13.29
CA SER A 113 5.64 4.81 -12.23
C SER A 113 7.07 4.69 -12.76
N VAL A 114 7.25 4.06 -13.93
CA VAL A 114 8.54 3.93 -14.62
C VAL A 114 9.20 5.29 -14.88
N PHE A 115 8.42 6.33 -15.14
CA PHE A 115 8.92 7.69 -15.41
C PHE A 115 9.17 8.50 -14.13
N PHE A 116 8.47 8.18 -13.03
CA PHE A 116 8.47 9.01 -11.83
C PHE A 116 9.34 8.48 -10.69
N ALA A 117 9.64 7.18 -10.66
CA ALA A 117 10.18 6.54 -9.47
C ALA A 117 11.36 5.57 -9.74
N SER A 118 12.14 5.84 -10.79
CA SER A 118 13.38 5.11 -11.10
C SER A 118 14.39 5.10 -9.95
N LYS A 119 14.42 6.15 -9.12
CA LYS A 119 15.29 6.22 -7.93
C LYS A 119 14.86 5.24 -6.82
N ILE A 120 13.55 4.98 -6.66
CA ILE A 120 13.07 3.95 -5.73
C ILE A 120 13.52 2.58 -6.22
N LEU A 121 13.35 2.30 -7.52
CA LEU A 121 13.82 1.05 -8.12
C LEU A 121 15.30 0.82 -7.80
N LYS A 122 16.15 1.81 -8.11
CA LYS A 122 17.60 1.76 -7.85
C LYS A 122 17.92 1.54 -6.36
N LEU A 123 17.19 2.19 -5.46
CA LEU A 123 17.38 2.00 -4.02
C LEU A 123 17.12 0.55 -3.60
N PHE A 124 16.07 -0.09 -4.11
CA PHE A 124 15.71 -1.45 -3.73
C PHE A 124 16.52 -2.53 -4.45
N THR A 125 17.11 -2.23 -5.62
CA THR A 125 18.00 -3.17 -6.32
C THR A 125 19.45 -3.11 -5.84
N GLU A 126 19.99 -1.90 -5.63
CA GLU A 126 21.43 -1.69 -5.35
C GLU A 126 21.70 -1.04 -3.99
N GLY A 127 20.70 -0.39 -3.39
CA GLY A 127 20.92 0.49 -2.24
C GLY A 127 20.80 -0.19 -0.88
N LEU A 128 20.36 -1.44 -0.80
CA LEU A 128 20.12 -2.15 0.47
C LEU A 128 21.23 -3.12 0.86
N MET A 129 21.87 -3.74 -0.11
CA MET A 129 22.85 -4.81 0.10
C MET A 129 24.16 -4.50 -0.61
N ASN A 130 25.27 -4.90 0.02
CA ASN A 130 26.60 -4.74 -0.56
C ASN A 130 26.79 -5.77 -1.69
N SER A 131 27.15 -5.29 -2.88
CA SER A 131 27.35 -6.10 -4.10
C SER A 131 28.47 -7.13 -4.00
N SER A 132 29.32 -7.03 -2.98
CA SER A 132 30.35 -8.03 -2.68
C SER A 132 29.75 -9.37 -2.21
N TYR A 133 28.50 -9.37 -1.73
CA TYR A 133 27.79 -10.57 -1.31
C TYR A 133 26.83 -11.00 -2.42
N GLN A 134 27.04 -12.20 -2.95
CA GLN A 134 26.21 -12.75 -4.02
C GLN A 134 24.85 -13.16 -3.47
N LEU A 135 23.78 -12.62 -4.06
CA LEU A 135 22.42 -13.04 -3.79
C LEU A 135 22.13 -14.34 -4.55
N SER A 136 21.57 -15.34 -3.86
CA SER A 136 21.12 -16.59 -4.50
C SER A 136 19.64 -16.55 -4.85
N ALA A 137 19.22 -17.38 -5.82
CA ALA A 137 17.82 -17.56 -6.19
C ALA A 137 16.93 -17.91 -4.98
N THR A 138 17.45 -18.78 -4.11
CA THR A 138 16.81 -19.20 -2.85
C THR A 138 16.52 -18.01 -1.94
N MET A 139 17.47 -17.07 -1.82
CA MET A 139 17.28 -15.85 -1.03
C MET A 139 16.21 -14.95 -1.64
N ALA A 140 16.26 -14.71 -2.94
CA ALA A 140 15.30 -13.86 -3.65
C ALA A 140 13.86 -14.39 -3.51
N LEU A 141 13.68 -15.69 -3.70
CA LEU A 141 12.38 -16.35 -3.53
C LEU A 141 11.91 -16.27 -2.07
N ALA A 142 12.80 -16.50 -1.10
CA ALA A 142 12.44 -16.40 0.31
C ALA A 142 12.02 -14.98 0.72
N MET A 143 12.72 -13.95 0.24
CA MET A 143 12.36 -12.55 0.46
C MET A 143 10.98 -12.24 -0.14
N ALA A 144 10.74 -12.66 -1.38
CA ALA A 144 9.47 -12.44 -2.06
C ALA A 144 8.31 -13.17 -1.35
N ILE A 145 8.45 -14.47 -1.07
CA ILE A 145 7.42 -15.27 -0.39
C ILE A 145 7.15 -14.73 1.01
N GLY A 146 8.18 -14.38 1.77
CA GLY A 146 8.02 -13.87 3.14
C GLY A 146 7.23 -12.57 3.19
N ALA A 147 7.56 -11.60 2.32
CA ALA A 147 6.79 -10.38 2.19
C ALA A 147 5.34 -10.66 1.74
N THR A 148 5.15 -11.51 0.72
CA THR A 148 3.83 -11.86 0.18
C THR A 148 2.95 -12.51 1.22
N LEU A 149 3.44 -13.53 1.94
CA LEU A 149 2.67 -14.24 2.96
C LEU A 149 2.24 -13.31 4.09
N TRP A 150 3.11 -12.39 4.53
CA TRP A 150 2.74 -11.42 5.54
C TRP A 150 1.60 -10.51 5.07
N VAL A 151 1.71 -9.93 3.88
CA VAL A 151 0.66 -9.03 3.34
C VAL A 151 -0.62 -9.81 3.07
N ALA A 152 -0.54 -11.04 2.57
CA ALA A 152 -1.70 -11.90 2.34
C ALA A 152 -2.44 -12.24 3.64
N LEU A 153 -1.70 -12.58 4.70
CA LEU A 153 -2.27 -12.82 6.03
C LEU A 153 -2.90 -11.55 6.60
N ALA A 154 -2.23 -10.40 6.48
CA ALA A 154 -2.77 -9.13 6.91
C ALA A 154 -4.09 -8.82 6.19
N THR A 155 -4.14 -8.94 4.88
CA THR A 155 -5.36 -8.75 4.07
C THR A 155 -6.47 -9.73 4.44
N LYS A 156 -6.13 -11.00 4.73
CA LYS A 156 -7.09 -12.01 5.22
C LYS A 156 -7.76 -11.60 6.53
N PHE A 157 -7.01 -10.99 7.43
CA PHE A 157 -7.50 -10.49 8.71
C PHE A 157 -7.98 -9.03 8.64
N SER A 158 -8.11 -8.49 7.43
CA SER A 158 -8.50 -7.09 7.15
C SER A 158 -7.58 -6.06 7.80
N LEU A 159 -6.34 -6.41 8.14
CA LEU A 159 -5.40 -5.52 8.80
C LEU A 159 -4.74 -4.58 7.78
N PRO A 160 -4.87 -3.25 7.92
CA PRO A 160 -4.12 -2.31 7.10
C PRO A 160 -2.66 -2.36 7.53
N VAL A 161 -1.78 -2.84 6.64
CA VAL A 161 -0.34 -2.94 6.90
C VAL A 161 0.44 -2.14 5.86
N SER A 162 1.74 -2.05 6.06
CA SER A 162 2.65 -1.40 5.12
C SER A 162 3.44 -2.44 4.35
N THR A 163 3.14 -2.61 3.07
CA THR A 163 3.90 -3.49 2.17
C THR A 163 5.38 -3.09 2.11
N THR A 164 5.69 -1.80 2.25
CA THR A 164 7.07 -1.29 2.29
C THR A 164 7.84 -1.90 3.46
N HIS A 165 7.25 -1.91 4.67
CA HIS A 165 7.88 -2.54 5.84
C HIS A 165 8.03 -4.05 5.68
N ALA A 166 7.05 -4.71 5.04
CA ALA A 166 7.11 -6.15 4.79
C ALA A 166 8.28 -6.51 3.86
N ILE A 167 8.45 -5.79 2.76
CA ILE A 167 9.57 -5.99 1.82
C ILE A 167 10.91 -5.73 2.52
N ILE A 168 11.05 -4.61 3.23
CA ILE A 168 12.29 -4.27 3.92
C ILE A 168 12.63 -5.34 4.98
N GLY A 169 11.65 -5.74 5.79
CA GLY A 169 11.83 -6.78 6.79
C GLY A 169 12.31 -8.10 6.20
N ALA A 170 11.67 -8.54 5.11
CA ALA A 170 12.06 -9.75 4.41
C ALA A 170 13.49 -9.67 3.84
N VAL A 171 13.84 -8.58 3.15
CA VAL A 171 15.18 -8.39 2.56
C VAL A 171 16.26 -8.35 3.62
N ILE A 172 16.10 -7.51 4.65
CA ILE A 172 17.14 -7.29 5.67
C ILE A 172 17.36 -8.53 6.52
N LEU A 173 16.31 -9.23 6.96
CA LEU A 173 16.49 -10.42 7.80
C LEU A 173 17.10 -11.59 7.02
N VAL A 174 16.68 -11.82 5.77
CA VAL A 174 17.28 -12.86 4.93
C VAL A 174 18.74 -12.53 4.59
N ALA A 175 19.07 -11.26 4.31
CA ALA A 175 20.45 -10.82 4.09
C ALA A 175 21.33 -11.08 5.33
N CYS A 176 20.89 -10.62 6.49
CA CYS A 176 21.62 -10.78 7.75
C CYS A 176 21.84 -12.24 8.13
N ILE A 177 20.84 -13.12 7.96
CA ILE A 177 20.98 -14.53 8.35
C ILE A 177 21.86 -15.32 7.37
N SER A 178 21.88 -14.92 6.09
CA SER A 178 22.60 -15.65 5.04
C SER A 178 24.06 -15.22 4.92
N HIS A 179 24.34 -13.92 5.05
CA HIS A 179 25.67 -13.33 4.80
C HIS A 179 26.19 -12.46 5.94
N GLY A 180 25.51 -12.45 7.09
CA GLY A 180 25.87 -11.64 8.24
C GLY A 180 25.40 -10.18 8.14
N VAL A 181 25.46 -9.49 9.28
CA VAL A 181 25.02 -8.09 9.45
C VAL A 181 25.77 -7.13 8.51
N SER A 182 27.01 -7.43 8.15
CA SER A 182 27.85 -6.64 7.23
C SER A 182 27.37 -6.66 5.77
N SER A 183 26.46 -7.55 5.40
CA SER A 183 25.88 -7.61 4.04
C SER A 183 24.94 -6.45 3.74
N VAL A 184 24.41 -5.80 4.77
CA VAL A 184 23.45 -4.70 4.66
C VAL A 184 24.16 -3.35 4.64
N LEU A 185 23.74 -2.47 3.72
CA LEU A 185 24.20 -1.09 3.66
C LEU A 185 23.48 -0.22 4.71
N TRP A 186 23.86 -0.36 5.99
CA TRP A 186 23.20 0.30 7.12
C TRP A 186 23.06 1.82 6.96
N GLY A 187 24.07 2.50 6.44
CA GLY A 187 23.99 3.95 6.18
C GLY A 187 22.86 4.31 5.23
N ASN A 188 22.69 3.56 4.12
CA ASN A 188 21.59 3.75 3.19
C ASN A 188 20.26 3.36 3.82
N LEU A 189 20.19 2.23 4.52
CA LEU A 189 18.99 1.77 5.20
C LEU A 189 18.47 2.83 6.18
N VAL A 190 19.34 3.40 7.02
CA VAL A 190 18.93 4.43 7.98
C VAL A 190 18.51 5.71 7.25
N SER A 191 19.38 6.28 6.41
CA SER A 191 19.17 7.61 5.81
C SER A 191 18.09 7.65 4.74
N LYS A 192 17.93 6.59 3.95
CA LYS A 192 17.03 6.55 2.79
C LYS A 192 15.76 5.75 3.01
N ILE A 193 15.68 4.95 4.08
CA ILE A 193 14.49 4.15 4.37
C ILE A 193 13.92 4.46 5.75
N VAL A 194 14.67 4.20 6.82
CA VAL A 194 14.17 4.35 8.19
C VAL A 194 13.78 5.81 8.45
N LEU A 195 14.66 6.75 8.10
CA LEU A 195 14.42 8.16 8.34
C LEU A 195 13.19 8.69 7.56
N PRO A 196 13.03 8.47 6.24
CA PRO A 196 11.79 8.81 5.53
C PRO A 196 10.54 8.14 6.11
N LEU A 197 10.60 6.87 6.51
CA LEU A 197 9.46 6.16 7.10
C LEU A 197 9.03 6.75 8.45
N LEU A 198 9.97 7.24 9.25
CA LEU A 198 9.70 7.90 10.53
C LEU A 198 9.28 9.37 10.38
N LEU A 199 9.94 10.13 9.49
CA LEU A 199 9.67 11.55 9.30
C LEU A 199 8.38 11.81 8.52
N SER A 200 8.03 10.94 7.57
CA SER A 200 6.87 11.16 6.70
C SER A 200 5.53 11.31 7.44
N PRO A 201 5.22 10.56 8.52
CA PRO A 201 4.03 10.85 9.32
C PRO A 201 4.12 12.16 10.11
N VAL A 202 5.31 12.56 10.59
CA VAL A 202 5.47 13.86 11.27
C VAL A 202 5.20 15.01 10.30
N LEU A 203 5.76 14.91 9.09
CA LEU A 203 5.51 15.86 8.01
C LEU A 203 4.04 15.83 7.56
N GLY A 204 3.44 14.63 7.43
CA GLY A 204 2.03 14.48 7.07
C GLY A 204 1.11 15.20 8.06
N LEU A 205 1.34 15.04 9.36
CA LEU A 205 0.59 15.75 10.40
C LEU A 205 0.82 17.27 10.32
N GLY A 206 2.09 17.71 10.31
CA GLY A 206 2.42 19.14 10.35
C GLY A 206 1.96 19.90 9.11
N VAL A 207 2.21 19.34 7.91
CA VAL A 207 1.81 19.95 6.63
C VAL A 207 0.29 20.00 6.51
N ALA A 208 -0.43 18.93 6.88
CA ALA A 208 -1.89 18.93 6.81
C ALA A 208 -2.51 19.93 7.79
N TRP A 209 -1.95 20.04 9.00
CA TRP A 209 -2.38 21.04 9.97
C TRP A 209 -2.18 22.47 9.46
N ILE A 210 -0.98 22.80 8.97
CA ILE A 210 -0.66 24.12 8.42
C ILE A 210 -1.54 24.43 7.21
N LEU A 211 -1.66 23.50 6.27
CA LEU A 211 -2.48 23.67 5.07
C LEU A 211 -3.95 23.95 5.43
N ASN A 212 -4.47 23.23 6.45
CA ASN A 212 -5.84 23.42 6.89
C ASN A 212 -6.11 24.81 7.50
N LEU A 213 -5.09 25.54 7.97
CA LEU A 213 -5.25 26.94 8.40
C LEU A 213 -5.66 27.87 7.26
N PHE A 214 -5.27 27.52 6.03
CA PHE A 214 -5.57 28.30 4.82
C PHE A 214 -6.81 27.77 4.11
N VAL A 215 -6.90 26.46 3.88
CA VAL A 215 -7.99 25.82 3.15
C VAL A 215 -9.34 26.05 3.84
N ASN A 216 -9.37 26.14 5.17
CA ASN A 216 -10.58 26.44 5.92
C ASN A 216 -11.24 27.79 5.62
N LYS A 217 -10.52 28.72 4.97
CA LYS A 217 -11.08 30.01 4.55
C LYS A 217 -11.86 29.90 3.23
N ILE A 218 -11.76 28.76 2.56
CA ILE A 218 -12.40 28.49 1.27
C ILE A 218 -13.80 27.93 1.54
N HIS A 219 -14.79 28.51 0.88
CA HIS A 219 -16.15 27.99 0.87
C HIS A 219 -16.27 26.98 -0.27
N ILE A 220 -16.24 25.70 0.07
CA ILE A 220 -16.48 24.62 -0.88
C ILE A 220 -17.99 24.35 -0.88
N ASN A 221 -18.62 24.42 -2.05
CA ASN A 221 -20.01 24.02 -2.16
C ASN A 221 -20.11 22.47 -2.19
N PRO A 222 -21.25 21.88 -1.79
CA PRO A 222 -21.36 20.43 -1.69
C PRO A 222 -21.10 19.67 -3.02
N GLN A 223 -21.38 20.28 -4.17
CA GLN A 223 -21.14 19.65 -5.48
C GLN A 223 -19.65 19.60 -5.81
N ALA A 224 -18.94 20.71 -5.58
CA ALA A 224 -17.49 20.80 -5.71
C ALA A 224 -16.80 19.87 -4.69
N GLY A 225 -17.31 19.78 -3.46
CA GLY A 225 -16.83 18.85 -2.43
C GLY A 225 -16.88 17.39 -2.88
N LYS A 226 -17.96 16.96 -3.53
CA LYS A 226 -18.06 15.61 -4.14
C LYS A 226 -17.02 15.39 -5.24
N GLY A 227 -16.87 16.36 -6.16
CA GLY A 227 -15.87 16.28 -7.23
C GLY A 227 -14.44 16.20 -6.69
N ILE A 228 -14.15 17.01 -5.67
CA ILE A 228 -12.88 17.00 -4.94
C ILE A 228 -12.64 15.63 -4.30
N ALA A 229 -13.64 15.02 -3.66
CA ALA A 229 -13.49 13.72 -3.02
C ALA A 229 -13.14 12.61 -4.04
N TRP A 230 -13.78 12.62 -5.21
CA TRP A 230 -13.44 11.70 -6.31
C TRP A 230 -12.00 11.91 -6.78
N LEU A 231 -11.63 13.14 -7.11
CA LEU A 231 -10.27 13.47 -7.55
C LEU A 231 -9.24 13.07 -6.50
N SER A 232 -9.51 13.37 -5.24
CA SER A 232 -8.68 13.05 -4.08
C SER A 232 -8.42 11.56 -3.93
N SER A 233 -9.48 10.75 -3.96
CA SER A 233 -9.40 9.28 -3.90
C SER A 233 -8.55 8.73 -5.04
N GLY A 234 -8.77 9.25 -6.25
CA GLY A 234 -8.03 8.85 -7.43
C GLY A 234 -6.55 9.21 -7.34
N LEU A 235 -6.23 10.43 -6.92
CA LEU A 235 -4.86 10.87 -6.73
C LEU A 235 -4.13 10.06 -5.66
N ILE A 236 -4.77 9.72 -4.54
CA ILE A 236 -4.16 8.85 -3.51
C ILE A 236 -3.86 7.47 -4.10
N CYS A 237 -4.79 6.86 -4.83
CA CYS A 237 -4.56 5.56 -5.47
C CYS A 237 -3.43 5.62 -6.50
N PHE A 238 -3.36 6.72 -7.26
CA PHE A 238 -2.32 6.98 -8.25
C PHE A 238 -0.93 7.10 -7.60
N VAL A 239 -0.73 8.04 -6.67
CA VAL A 239 0.60 8.28 -6.06
C VAL A 239 1.08 7.08 -5.25
N ARG A 240 0.15 6.34 -4.64
CA ARG A 240 0.42 5.08 -3.97
C ARG A 240 0.99 4.05 -4.93
N SER A 241 0.36 3.90 -6.09
CA SER A 241 0.84 3.00 -7.13
C SER A 241 2.22 3.42 -7.66
N VAL A 242 2.45 4.74 -7.84
CA VAL A 242 3.78 5.28 -8.22
C VAL A 242 4.86 4.95 -7.17
N ASN A 243 4.51 5.00 -5.89
CA ASN A 243 5.41 4.70 -4.78
C ASN A 243 5.67 3.20 -4.60
N ASP A 244 4.68 2.33 -4.82
CA ASP A 244 4.77 0.90 -4.49
C ASP A 244 5.22 0.01 -5.66
N THR A 245 4.84 0.36 -6.90
CA THR A 245 5.22 -0.42 -8.09
C THR A 245 6.73 -0.66 -8.19
N PRO A 246 7.60 0.36 -8.09
CA PRO A 246 9.04 0.17 -8.27
C PRO A 246 9.67 -0.73 -7.20
N LYS A 247 9.10 -0.77 -5.99
CA LYS A 247 9.58 -1.63 -4.90
C LYS A 247 9.32 -3.10 -5.20
N ILE A 248 8.13 -3.40 -5.71
CA ILE A 248 7.74 -4.77 -6.09
C ILE A 248 8.49 -5.19 -7.37
N VAL A 249 8.67 -4.27 -8.32
CA VAL A 249 9.52 -4.50 -9.51
C VAL A 249 10.97 -4.79 -9.13
N ALA A 250 11.53 -4.13 -8.11
CA ALA A 250 12.89 -4.45 -7.64
C ALA A 250 13.00 -5.92 -7.15
N ILE A 251 11.99 -6.42 -6.44
CA ILE A 251 11.92 -7.84 -6.05
C ILE A 251 11.73 -8.73 -7.28
N ALA A 252 10.92 -8.29 -8.25
CA ALA A 252 10.77 -8.98 -9.53
C ALA A 252 12.10 -9.17 -10.25
N LEU A 253 12.91 -8.10 -10.33
CA LEU A 253 14.24 -8.14 -10.93
C LEU A 253 15.17 -9.10 -10.20
N LEU A 254 15.22 -9.02 -8.87
CA LEU A 254 16.05 -9.91 -8.08
C LEU A 254 15.68 -11.38 -8.31
N VAL A 255 14.39 -11.69 -8.35
CA VAL A 255 13.88 -13.05 -8.61
C VAL A 255 14.15 -13.45 -10.07
N ALA A 256 13.92 -12.57 -11.04
CA ALA A 256 14.10 -12.87 -12.45
C ALA A 256 15.57 -13.18 -12.77
N THR A 257 16.49 -12.25 -12.45
CA THR A 257 17.91 -12.37 -12.77
C THR A 257 18.53 -13.64 -12.19
N LEU A 258 18.14 -14.01 -10.96
CA LEU A 258 18.73 -15.16 -10.26
C LEU A 258 18.12 -16.51 -10.67
N ASN A 259 16.97 -16.53 -11.34
CA ASN A 259 16.31 -17.75 -11.82
C ASN A 259 16.49 -18.00 -13.32
N GLY A 260 17.55 -17.42 -13.91
CA GLY A 260 17.92 -17.63 -15.31
C GLY A 260 17.05 -16.86 -16.30
N PHE A 261 16.31 -15.84 -15.84
CA PHE A 261 15.66 -14.90 -16.75
C PHE A 261 16.74 -13.98 -17.33
N GLN A 262 17.14 -14.24 -18.57
CA GLN A 262 18.04 -13.37 -19.32
C GLN A 262 17.22 -12.37 -20.13
N GLU A 263 17.33 -11.11 -19.74
CA GLU A 263 16.71 -9.96 -20.39
C GLU A 263 17.64 -9.41 -21.48
N GLY A 264 17.09 -9.22 -22.68
CA GLY A 264 17.77 -8.49 -23.76
C GLY A 264 17.53 -6.99 -23.62
N GLY A 265 18.47 -6.25 -23.04
CA GLY A 265 18.53 -4.78 -23.10
C GLY A 265 17.46 -3.97 -22.33
N ASP A 266 17.62 -2.64 -22.39
CA ASP A 266 16.90 -1.59 -21.61
C ASP A 266 15.36 -1.62 -21.69
N GLU A 267 14.76 -2.29 -22.68
CA GLU A 267 13.29 -2.42 -22.79
C GLU A 267 12.68 -3.36 -21.73
N SER A 268 13.50 -4.12 -21.01
CA SER A 268 13.01 -5.26 -20.25
C SER A 268 12.32 -4.94 -18.94
N HIS A 269 12.70 -3.85 -18.25
CA HIS A 269 12.02 -3.48 -17.00
C HIS A 269 10.55 -3.17 -17.22
N LEU A 270 10.17 -2.68 -18.41
CA LEU A 270 8.79 -2.35 -18.74
C LEU A 270 7.85 -3.56 -18.58
N SER A 271 8.30 -4.75 -18.98
CA SER A 271 7.51 -5.99 -18.85
C SER A 271 7.17 -6.32 -17.39
N LEU A 272 8.13 -6.13 -16.48
CA LEU A 272 7.94 -6.32 -15.04
C LEU A 272 7.07 -5.22 -14.44
N PHE A 273 7.25 -3.96 -14.86
CA PHE A 273 6.35 -2.86 -14.48
C PHE A 273 4.90 -3.13 -14.89
N LEU A 274 4.69 -3.64 -16.11
CA LEU A 274 3.37 -4.04 -16.59
C LEU A 274 2.79 -5.20 -15.79
N LEU A 275 3.56 -6.25 -15.52
CA LEU A 275 3.13 -7.39 -14.71
C LEU A 275 2.66 -6.94 -13.32
N VAL A 276 3.52 -6.18 -12.61
CA VAL A 276 3.22 -5.66 -11.28
C VAL A 276 2.02 -4.73 -11.30
N THR A 277 1.92 -3.84 -12.29
CA THR A 277 0.80 -2.89 -12.41
C THR A 277 -0.52 -3.62 -12.62
N VAL A 278 -0.58 -4.58 -13.55
CA VAL A 278 -1.78 -5.36 -13.84
C VAL A 278 -2.18 -6.19 -12.61
N ALA A 279 -1.22 -6.90 -11.99
CA ALA A 279 -1.45 -7.68 -10.79
C ALA A 279 -1.96 -6.84 -9.62
N MET A 280 -1.35 -5.69 -9.36
CA MET A 280 -1.78 -4.77 -8.31
C MET A 280 -3.15 -4.15 -8.58
N SER A 281 -3.47 -3.85 -9.84
CA SER A 281 -4.78 -3.28 -10.22
C SER A 281 -5.89 -4.32 -10.08
N ILE A 282 -5.67 -5.55 -10.53
CA ILE A 282 -6.63 -6.66 -10.37
C ILE A 282 -6.78 -7.01 -8.88
N GLY A 283 -5.69 -7.04 -8.12
CA GLY A 283 -5.73 -7.25 -6.68
C GLY A 283 -6.53 -6.18 -5.94
N SER A 284 -6.38 -4.92 -6.34
CA SER A 284 -7.18 -3.80 -5.82
C SER A 284 -8.68 -4.05 -6.00
N LEU A 285 -9.09 -4.51 -7.18
CA LEU A 285 -10.50 -4.75 -7.50
C LEU A 285 -11.07 -5.98 -6.78
N VAL A 286 -10.33 -7.09 -6.78
CA VAL A 286 -10.84 -8.37 -6.28
C VAL A 286 -10.71 -8.50 -4.77
N LYS A 287 -9.62 -7.98 -4.18
CA LYS A 287 -9.27 -8.21 -2.77
C LYS A 287 -9.50 -7.00 -1.86
N GLY A 288 -9.66 -5.80 -2.42
CA GLY A 288 -9.76 -4.55 -1.67
C GLY A 288 -10.97 -4.40 -0.73
N LEU A 289 -12.00 -5.22 -0.88
CA LEU A 289 -13.28 -5.02 -0.18
C LEU A 289 -13.16 -5.12 1.34
N ALA A 290 -12.45 -6.12 1.86
CA ALA A 290 -12.42 -6.40 3.30
C ALA A 290 -11.73 -5.27 4.08
N VAL A 291 -10.57 -4.81 3.58
CA VAL A 291 -9.82 -3.69 4.19
C VAL A 291 -10.57 -2.37 3.99
N THR A 292 -11.24 -2.17 2.84
CA THR A 292 -12.03 -0.95 2.58
C THR A 292 -13.18 -0.84 3.58
N ASN A 293 -13.90 -1.92 3.84
CA ASN A 293 -15.00 -1.93 4.81
C ASN A 293 -14.51 -1.65 6.23
N LEU A 294 -13.34 -2.16 6.62
CA LEU A 294 -12.77 -1.86 7.94
C LEU A 294 -12.37 -0.39 8.03
N LEU A 295 -11.62 0.12 7.04
CA LEU A 295 -11.15 1.49 7.07
C LEU A 295 -12.31 2.48 6.99
N ALA A 296 -13.30 2.26 6.13
CA ALA A 296 -14.47 3.13 6.00
C ALA A 296 -15.22 3.33 7.33
N ARG A 297 -15.32 2.28 8.16
CA ARG A 297 -15.91 2.35 9.50
C ARG A 297 -15.03 3.08 10.53
N LYS A 298 -13.71 3.10 10.32
CA LYS A 298 -12.72 3.74 11.20
C LYS A 298 -12.31 5.15 10.75
N VAL A 299 -12.70 5.60 9.56
CA VAL A 299 -12.37 6.94 9.06
C VAL A 299 -12.94 7.99 10.02
N THR A 300 -12.07 8.90 10.48
CA THR A 300 -12.52 10.06 11.26
C THR A 300 -13.37 10.95 10.36
N LYS A 301 -14.59 11.29 10.78
CA LYS A 301 -15.46 12.20 10.03
C LYS A 301 -14.82 13.59 10.00
N LEU A 302 -14.16 13.92 8.89
CA LEU A 302 -13.59 15.24 8.63
C LEU A 302 -14.62 16.11 7.90
N ASP A 303 -14.59 17.42 8.13
CA ASP A 303 -15.25 18.38 7.25
C ASP A 303 -14.55 18.44 5.88
N GLU A 304 -15.21 19.03 4.89
CA GLU A 304 -14.75 19.07 3.50
C GLU A 304 -13.35 19.70 3.34
N ASN A 305 -13.08 20.78 4.09
CA ASN A 305 -11.80 21.51 4.03
C ASN A 305 -10.67 20.71 4.69
N SER A 306 -10.93 20.08 5.83
CA SER A 306 -9.97 19.20 6.49
C SER A 306 -9.68 17.93 5.67
N SER A 307 -10.70 17.36 5.04
CA SER A 307 -10.55 16.23 4.11
C SER A 307 -9.65 16.60 2.93
N LEU A 308 -9.91 17.75 2.28
CA LEU A 308 -9.09 18.27 1.19
C LEU A 308 -7.63 18.48 1.63
N SER A 309 -7.41 19.10 2.79
CA SER A 309 -6.06 19.36 3.32
C SER A 309 -5.28 18.06 3.57
N SER A 310 -5.94 17.05 4.14
CA SER A 310 -5.35 15.73 4.36
C SER A 310 -4.94 15.06 3.05
N VAL A 311 -5.80 15.11 2.03
CA VAL A 311 -5.53 14.50 0.72
C VAL A 311 -4.37 15.21 0.04
N ILE A 312 -4.41 16.54 -0.10
CA ILE A 312 -3.34 17.31 -0.76
C ILE A 312 -1.99 17.00 -0.10
N THR A 313 -1.97 16.98 1.23
CA THR A 313 -0.75 16.66 1.97
C THR A 313 -0.26 15.26 1.66
N THR A 314 -1.16 14.27 1.66
CA THR A 314 -0.82 12.88 1.35
C THR A 314 -0.28 12.75 -0.06
N THR A 315 -0.94 13.33 -1.04
CA THR A 315 -0.59 13.18 -2.45
C THR A 315 0.72 13.88 -2.77
N CYS A 316 0.92 15.12 -2.29
CA CYS A 316 2.17 15.85 -2.47
C CYS A 316 3.34 15.13 -1.80
N LEU A 317 3.22 14.73 -0.53
CA LEU A 317 4.33 14.09 0.19
C LEU A 317 4.69 12.74 -0.43
N VAL A 318 3.72 11.88 -0.76
CA VAL A 318 4.01 10.57 -1.38
C VAL A 318 4.64 10.75 -2.76
N MET A 319 4.12 11.68 -3.58
CA MET A 319 4.65 11.93 -4.92
C MET A 319 6.08 12.49 -4.87
N SER A 320 6.31 13.53 -4.06
CA SER A 320 7.65 14.13 -3.92
C SER A 320 8.64 13.12 -3.34
N SER A 321 8.24 12.31 -2.36
CA SER A 321 9.10 11.27 -1.80
C SER A 321 9.47 10.22 -2.85
N SER A 322 8.52 9.85 -3.72
CA SER A 322 8.77 8.92 -4.82
C SER A 322 9.80 9.45 -5.82
N GLN A 323 9.71 10.73 -6.20
CA GLN A 323 10.65 11.40 -7.10
C GLN A 323 12.05 11.60 -6.49
N LEU A 324 12.12 11.71 -5.17
CA LEU A 324 13.38 11.78 -4.43
C LEU A 324 14.01 10.39 -4.20
N GLY A 325 13.31 9.31 -4.50
CA GLY A 325 13.78 7.95 -4.24
C GLY A 325 13.71 7.56 -2.76
N LEU A 326 12.82 8.19 -2.01
CA LEU A 326 12.64 7.98 -0.58
C LEU A 326 11.33 7.21 -0.38
N PRO A 327 11.36 5.88 -0.18
CA PRO A 327 10.14 5.10 0.00
C PRO A 327 9.41 5.51 1.28
N VAL A 328 8.11 5.77 1.15
CA VAL A 328 7.24 6.08 2.29
C VAL A 328 6.11 5.07 2.40
N SER A 329 5.55 4.97 3.60
CA SER A 329 4.32 4.23 3.85
C SER A 329 3.14 5.15 3.64
N THR A 330 2.38 4.93 2.55
CA THR A 330 1.20 5.74 2.24
C THR A 330 0.16 5.72 3.37
N THR A 331 0.03 4.59 4.09
CA THR A 331 -0.79 4.48 5.30
C THR A 331 -0.43 5.51 6.37
N HIS A 332 0.87 5.76 6.56
CA HIS A 332 1.35 6.61 7.64
C HIS A 332 1.18 8.07 7.27
N VAL A 333 1.53 8.40 6.03
CA VAL A 333 1.33 9.75 5.49
C VAL A 333 -0.17 10.09 5.48
N SER A 334 -1.03 9.20 4.99
CA SER A 334 -2.46 9.47 4.93
C SER A 334 -3.09 9.60 6.32
N THR A 335 -2.79 8.69 7.24
CA THR A 335 -3.41 8.76 8.57
C THR A 335 -2.90 9.95 9.37
N SER A 336 -1.59 10.25 9.30
CA SER A 336 -1.05 11.43 9.96
C SER A 336 -1.62 12.73 9.39
N ALA A 337 -1.83 12.81 8.07
CA ALA A 337 -2.48 13.94 7.43
C ALA A 337 -3.95 14.10 7.87
N ILE A 338 -4.69 13.00 8.02
CA ILE A 338 -6.06 13.00 8.59
C ILE A 338 -6.05 13.58 10.01
N ILE A 339 -5.11 13.12 10.85
CA ILE A 339 -4.98 13.59 12.23
C ILE A 339 -4.63 15.08 12.24
N GLY A 340 -3.62 15.50 11.49
CA GLY A 340 -3.16 16.89 11.40
C GLY A 340 -4.25 17.85 10.93
N ALA A 341 -5.01 17.47 9.90
CA ALA A 341 -6.15 18.25 9.43
C ALA A 341 -7.27 18.32 10.49
N GLY A 342 -7.53 17.20 11.19
CA GLY A 342 -8.57 17.11 12.23
C GLY A 342 -8.26 17.81 13.56
N MET A 343 -7.00 18.15 13.86
CA MET A 343 -6.59 18.74 15.15
C MET A 343 -7.37 20.01 15.53
N LYS A 344 -7.85 20.78 14.55
CA LYS A 344 -8.66 21.99 14.78
C LYS A 344 -10.02 21.70 15.43
N GLN A 345 -10.60 20.52 15.18
CA GLN A 345 -11.89 20.11 15.77
C GLN A 345 -11.75 19.71 17.26
N GLY A 346 -10.53 19.81 17.81
CA GLY A 346 -10.18 19.52 19.19
C GLY A 346 -9.55 18.13 19.35
N ALA A 347 -8.58 17.99 20.24
CA ALA A 347 -7.86 16.73 20.48
C ALA A 347 -8.76 15.54 20.90
N LYS A 348 -10.02 15.82 21.29
CA LYS A 348 -11.02 14.81 21.68
C LYS A 348 -11.63 14.05 20.49
N THR A 349 -11.53 14.56 19.25
CA THR A 349 -12.01 13.86 18.04
C THR A 349 -10.99 12.85 17.49
N ILE A 350 -9.76 12.86 18.02
CA ILE A 350 -8.68 11.98 17.60
C ILE A 350 -8.90 10.57 18.17
N ASN A 351 -9.04 9.58 17.30
CA ASN A 351 -9.14 8.18 17.72
C ASN A 351 -7.74 7.61 18.04
N TRP A 352 -7.35 7.68 19.31
CA TRP A 352 -6.07 7.15 19.80
C TRP A 352 -5.90 5.64 19.58
N SER A 353 -7.00 4.88 19.48
CA SER A 353 -6.91 3.46 19.11
C SER A 353 -6.39 3.29 17.69
N VAL A 354 -6.77 4.16 16.76
CA VAL A 354 -6.28 4.11 15.37
C VAL A 354 -4.79 4.42 15.31
N ILE A 355 -4.33 5.44 16.06
CA ILE A 355 -2.91 5.78 16.16
C ILE A 355 -2.10 4.61 16.73
N ARG A 356 -2.58 4.00 17.82
CA ARG A 356 -1.96 2.84 18.45
C ARG A 356 -1.90 1.66 17.48
N ASP A 357 -3.01 1.33 16.82
CA ASP A 357 -3.08 0.21 15.88
C ASP A 357 -2.09 0.41 14.72
N ILE A 358 -1.88 1.66 14.28
CA ILE A 358 -0.87 2.00 13.26
C ILE A 358 0.54 1.76 13.78
N ILE A 359 0.91 2.31 14.95
CA ILE A 359 2.25 2.12 15.53
C ILE A 359 2.55 0.64 15.76
N LEU A 360 1.56 -0.11 16.28
CA LEU A 360 1.69 -1.56 16.47
C LEU A 360 1.88 -2.26 15.13
N SER A 361 1.18 -1.85 14.06
CA SER A 361 1.40 -2.42 12.73
C SER A 361 2.84 -2.22 12.23
N TRP A 362 3.56 -1.15 12.65
CA TRP A 362 4.96 -0.91 12.26
C TRP A 362 5.90 -1.91 12.90
N ILE A 363 5.77 -2.03 14.23
CA ILE A 363 6.61 -2.88 15.07
C ILE A 363 6.41 -4.34 14.70
N VAL A 364 5.21 -4.72 14.26
CA VAL A 364 4.88 -6.11 13.97
C VAL A 364 5.16 -6.48 12.50
N THR A 365 4.93 -5.58 11.54
CA THR A 365 5.03 -5.92 10.11
C THR A 365 6.46 -6.24 9.67
N LEU A 366 7.43 -5.43 10.06
CA LEU A 366 8.83 -5.62 9.66
C LEU A 366 9.40 -6.95 10.19
N PRO A 367 9.36 -7.26 11.50
CA PRO A 367 9.85 -8.55 12.00
C PRO A 367 8.94 -9.69 11.57
N GLY A 368 7.62 -9.50 11.48
CA GLY A 368 6.68 -10.53 11.03
C GLY A 368 7.01 -11.03 9.62
N ALA A 369 7.17 -10.13 8.66
CA ALA A 369 7.56 -10.49 7.30
C ALA A 369 8.97 -11.09 7.23
N GLY A 370 9.92 -10.53 7.99
CA GLY A 370 11.29 -11.03 8.02
C GLY A 370 11.42 -12.42 8.64
N ILE A 371 10.71 -12.72 9.72
CA ILE A 371 10.69 -14.06 10.34
C ILE A 371 10.11 -15.08 9.35
N ILE A 372 8.99 -14.76 8.69
CA ILE A 372 8.43 -15.65 7.67
C ILE A 372 9.44 -15.86 6.52
N ALA A 373 10.10 -14.80 6.06
CA ALA A 373 11.12 -14.89 5.01
C ALA A 373 12.29 -15.80 5.42
N VAL A 374 12.78 -15.69 6.66
CA VAL A 374 13.86 -16.54 7.19
C VAL A 374 13.43 -18.00 7.29
N ILE A 375 12.21 -18.27 7.76
CA ILE A 375 11.66 -19.64 7.80
C ILE A 375 11.62 -20.21 6.38
N VAL A 376 11.08 -19.46 5.41
CA VAL A 376 11.02 -19.88 4.01
C VAL A 376 12.42 -20.09 3.44
N TYR A 377 13.39 -19.23 3.77
CA TYR A 377 14.78 -19.40 3.32
C TYR A 377 15.37 -20.74 3.75
N TYR A 378 15.23 -21.11 5.02
CA TYR A 378 15.72 -22.40 5.51
C TYR A 378 14.97 -23.60 4.92
N LEU A 379 13.65 -23.47 4.71
CA LEU A 379 12.86 -24.51 4.05
C LEU A 379 13.30 -24.72 2.60
N LEU A 380 13.48 -23.63 1.84
CA LEU A 380 13.93 -23.73 0.45
C LEU A 380 15.36 -24.30 0.38
N LYS A 381 16.28 -23.87 1.26
CA LYS A 381 17.64 -24.40 1.33
C LYS A 381 17.72 -25.89 1.69
N ALA A 382 16.68 -26.42 2.35
CA ALA A 382 16.60 -27.85 2.66
C ALA A 382 16.09 -28.69 1.48
N ILE A 383 15.39 -28.07 0.52
CA ILE A 383 14.76 -28.74 -0.63
C ILE A 383 15.58 -28.58 -1.91
N ILE A 384 16.19 -27.40 -2.09
CA ILE A 384 16.98 -26.95 -3.25
C ILE A 384 18.40 -26.70 -2.77
#